data_AF-A0AAD7CUX7-F1
#
_entry.id   AF-A0AAD7CUX7-F1
#
_cell.length_a   1.000
_cell.length_b   1.000
_cell.length_c   1.000
_cell.angle_alpha   90.00
_cell.angle_beta   90.00
_cell.angle_gamma   90.00
#
_symmetry.space_group_name_H-M   'P 1'
#
loop_
_entity.id
_entity.type
_entity.pdbx_description
1 polymer ?
#
loop_
_entity_poly.entity_id
_entity_poly.type
_entity_poly.pdbx_seq_one_letter_code
_entity_poly.pdbx_strand_id
1 'polypeptide(L)'
;DSLDLARQFKLSWVNDIVIVLSDLPIPVYWKVTSNTAVEVKTIDGLIADVTHSMEACIQAELSAYSRTRDLLPDRVVMEDGKWVHRVLAFRMYLRVWNNKHRVALTHAVLSGHALAMERMRWSERYKPQVPKKWRLCRFCKDHLEDAIHAMFVC
;
A
#
# COMPACT_ATOMS: atom_id res chain seq x y z
N ASP A 1 -30.46 -12.68 22.81
CA ASP A 1 -29.02 -12.41 22.63
C ASP A 1 -28.77 -12.12 21.15
N SER A 2 -27.95 -11.12 20.83
CA SER A 2 -27.55 -10.78 19.46
C SER A 2 -26.79 -11.91 18.76
N LEU A 3 -26.05 -12.73 19.52
CA LEU A 3 -25.39 -13.93 19.01
C LEU A 3 -26.41 -14.98 18.57
N ASP A 4 -27.46 -15.19 19.37
CA ASP A 4 -28.56 -16.11 19.02
C ASP A 4 -29.35 -15.65 17.80
N LEU A 5 -29.57 -14.34 17.67
CA LEU A 5 -30.20 -13.76 16.48
C LEU A 5 -29.34 -13.96 15.23
N ALA A 6 -28.02 -13.75 15.33
CA ALA A 6 -27.11 -13.98 14.21
C ALA A 6 -27.05 -15.46 13.81
N ARG A 7 -27.03 -16.38 14.78
CA ARG A 7 -27.10 -17.84 14.51
C ARG A 7 -28.37 -18.25 13.77
N GLN A 8 -29.46 -17.51 13.93
CA GLN A 8 -30.73 -17.74 13.24
C GLN A 8 -30.87 -16.92 11.94
N PHE A 9 -29.79 -16.26 11.48
CA PHE A 9 -29.81 -15.36 10.33
C PHE A 9 -30.85 -14.24 10.44
N LYS A 10 -31.12 -13.79 11.67
CA LYS A 10 -32.01 -12.67 11.97
C LYS A 10 -31.20 -11.39 12.13
N LEU A 11 -31.88 -10.26 11.95
CA LEU A 11 -31.31 -8.91 12.13
C LEU A 11 -30.69 -8.78 13.53
N SER A 12 -29.40 -8.50 13.57
CA SER A 12 -28.63 -8.22 14.79
C SER A 12 -27.33 -7.53 14.43
N TRP A 13 -26.77 -6.76 15.38
CA TRP A 13 -25.49 -6.09 15.18
C TRP A 13 -24.33 -7.07 14.88
N VAL A 14 -24.42 -8.31 15.37
CA VAL A 14 -23.44 -9.37 15.07
C VAL A 14 -23.52 -9.76 13.60
N ASN A 15 -24.74 -9.92 13.07
CA ASN A 15 -24.94 -10.23 11.66
C ASN A 15 -24.52 -9.06 10.76
N ASP A 16 -24.74 -7.82 11.19
CA ASP A 16 -24.25 -6.63 10.49
C ASP A 16 -22.71 -6.65 10.37
N ILE A 17 -22.00 -7.04 11.43
CA ILE A 17 -20.54 -7.22 11.38
C ILE A 17 -20.16 -8.31 10.38
N VAL A 18 -20.82 -9.47 10.39
CA VAL A 18 -20.54 -10.55 9.43
C VAL A 18 -20.67 -10.05 7.99
N ILE A 19 -21.73 -9.28 7.70
CA ILE A 19 -21.96 -8.69 6.38
C ILE A 19 -20.82 -7.72 6.03
N VAL A 20 -20.50 -6.78 6.91
CA VAL A 20 -19.44 -5.79 6.68
C VAL A 20 -18.08 -6.45 6.46
N LEU A 21 -17.76 -7.50 7.22
CA LEU A 21 -16.51 -8.26 7.06
C LEU A 21 -16.43 -8.95 5.70
N SER A 22 -17.57 -9.46 5.18
CA SER A 22 -17.62 -10.09 3.86
C SER A 22 -17.53 -9.08 2.69
N ASP A 23 -17.93 -7.84 2.91
CA ASP A 23 -17.89 -6.75 1.93
C ASP A 23 -16.52 -6.02 1.86
N LEU A 24 -15.56 -6.41 2.71
CA LEU A 24 -14.21 -5.85 2.63
C LEU A 24 -13.54 -6.17 1.29
N PRO A 25 -12.64 -5.30 0.77
CA PRO A 25 -11.93 -5.54 -0.49
C PRO A 25 -11.23 -6.90 -0.56
N ILE A 26 -10.73 -7.37 0.58
CA ILE A 26 -10.32 -8.76 0.79
C ILE A 26 -11.26 -9.32 1.86
N PRO A 27 -12.24 -10.17 1.49
CA PRO A 27 -13.28 -10.63 2.40
C PRO A 27 -12.72 -11.35 3.63
N VAL A 28 -13.25 -11.03 4.81
CA VAL A 28 -12.99 -11.73 6.07
C VAL A 28 -14.24 -12.51 6.45
N TYR A 29 -14.10 -13.82 6.67
CA TYR A 29 -15.26 -14.69 6.94
C TYR A 29 -15.35 -15.03 8.43
N TRP A 30 -16.40 -14.52 9.08
CA TRP A 30 -16.71 -14.90 10.45
C TRP A 30 -17.89 -15.86 10.51
N LYS A 31 -17.64 -17.11 10.89
CA LYS A 31 -18.68 -18.12 11.11
C LYS A 31 -19.14 -18.10 12.56
N VAL A 32 -20.30 -17.50 12.82
CA VAL A 32 -20.94 -17.53 14.15
C VAL A 32 -21.61 -18.90 14.35
N THR A 33 -20.85 -19.88 14.85
CA THR A 33 -21.36 -21.24 15.09
C THR A 33 -22.25 -21.32 16.34
N SER A 34 -23.19 -22.27 16.34
CA SER A 34 -24.26 -22.38 17.33
C SER A 34 -23.82 -22.89 18.72
N ASN A 35 -22.66 -23.53 18.84
CA ASN A 35 -22.32 -24.31 20.04
C ASN A 35 -21.11 -23.81 20.85
N THR A 36 -20.43 -22.76 20.42
CA THR A 36 -19.25 -22.22 21.12
C THR A 36 -19.50 -20.78 21.55
N ALA A 37 -19.18 -20.49 22.81
CA ALA A 37 -19.10 -19.12 23.28
C ALA A 37 -18.04 -18.38 22.46
N VAL A 38 -18.30 -17.11 22.12
CA VAL A 38 -17.30 -16.29 21.43
C VAL A 38 -16.17 -16.01 22.42
N GLU A 39 -15.01 -16.61 22.18
CA GLU A 39 -13.82 -16.40 22.99
C GLU A 39 -13.09 -15.12 22.57
N VAL A 40 -12.40 -14.48 23.53
CA VAL A 40 -11.54 -13.31 23.28
C VAL A 40 -10.54 -13.60 22.16
N LYS A 41 -9.96 -14.81 22.13
CA LYS A 41 -9.03 -15.23 21.07
C LYS A 41 -9.63 -15.21 19.67
N THR A 42 -10.94 -15.51 19.55
CA THR A 42 -11.63 -15.46 18.26
C THR A 42 -11.75 -14.01 17.79
N ILE A 43 -12.04 -13.08 18.71
CA ILE A 43 -12.11 -11.65 18.41
C ILE A 43 -10.73 -11.11 18.04
N ASP A 44 -9.68 -11.48 18.76
CA ASP A 44 -8.30 -11.10 18.44
C ASP A 44 -7.90 -11.59 17.04
N GLY A 45 -8.29 -12.82 16.69
CA GLY A 45 -8.10 -13.37 15.34
C GLY A 45 -8.81 -12.56 14.26
N LEU A 46 -10.08 -12.18 14.49
CA LEU A 46 -10.82 -11.34 13.55
C LEU A 46 -10.19 -9.95 13.37
N ILE A 47 -9.69 -9.34 14.45
CA ILE A 47 -8.98 -8.06 14.38
C ILE A 47 -7.70 -8.21 13.52
N ALA A 48 -6.97 -9.30 13.71
CA ALA A 48 -5.79 -9.61 12.91
C ALA A 48 -6.13 -9.83 11.43
N ASP A 49 -7.21 -10.56 11.13
CA ASP A 49 -7.68 -10.81 9.77
C ASP A 49 -8.12 -9.53 9.05
N VAL A 50 -8.84 -8.64 9.77
CA VAL A 50 -9.21 -7.32 9.24
C VAL A 50 -7.96 -6.47 8.97
N THR A 51 -6.98 -6.51 9.85
CA THR A 51 -5.71 -5.80 9.66
C THR A 51 -4.98 -6.34 8.43
N HIS A 52 -4.93 -7.66 8.25
CA HIS A 52 -4.33 -8.30 7.09
C HIS A 52 -5.07 -7.94 5.79
N SER A 53 -6.40 -7.96 5.81
CA SER A 53 -7.24 -7.54 4.68
C SER A 53 -6.92 -6.10 4.24
N MET A 54 -6.79 -5.18 5.20
CA MET A 54 -6.39 -3.80 4.94
C MET A 54 -4.98 -3.72 4.33
N GLU A 55 -3.98 -4.36 4.94
CA GLU A 55 -2.60 -4.32 4.45
C GLU A 55 -2.47 -4.88 3.03
N ALA A 56 -3.15 -6.00 2.76
CA ALA A 56 -3.12 -6.63 1.44
C ALA A 56 -3.88 -5.79 0.39
N CYS A 57 -4.98 -5.11 0.77
CA CYS A 57 -5.65 -4.14 -0.10
C CYS A 57 -4.71 -3.00 -0.50
N ILE A 58 -4.03 -2.39 0.48
CA ILE A 58 -3.08 -1.30 0.22
C ILE A 58 -1.91 -1.78 -0.64
N GLN A 59 -1.37 -2.97 -0.38
CA GLN A 59 -0.31 -3.56 -1.19
C GLN A 59 -0.74 -3.78 -2.64
N ALA A 60 -1.96 -4.26 -2.86
CA ALA A 60 -2.53 -4.44 -4.19
C ALA A 60 -2.62 -3.11 -4.93
N GLU A 61 -3.12 -2.05 -4.28
CA GLU A 61 -3.17 -0.71 -4.86
C GLU A 61 -1.77 -0.18 -5.21
N LEU A 62 -0.83 -0.26 -4.29
CA LEU A 62 0.55 0.19 -4.51
C LEU A 62 1.20 -0.51 -5.71
N SER A 63 0.87 -1.79 -5.91
CA SER A 63 1.41 -2.61 -7.00
C SER A 63 0.69 -2.37 -8.34
N ALA A 64 -0.58 -2.01 -8.31
CA ALA A 64 -1.40 -1.79 -9.50
C ALA A 64 -1.07 -0.46 -10.20
N TYR A 65 -0.85 0.62 -9.44
CA TYR A 65 -0.65 1.94 -10.03
C TYR A 65 0.77 2.15 -10.54
N SER A 66 0.88 2.57 -11.79
CA SER A 66 2.18 2.79 -12.45
C SER A 66 3.09 3.83 -11.78
N ARG A 67 2.56 4.74 -10.95
CA ARG A 67 3.36 5.76 -10.23
C ARG A 67 3.94 5.22 -8.92
N THR A 68 3.23 4.31 -8.29
CA THR A 68 3.61 3.73 -7.00
C THR A 68 4.43 2.48 -7.20
N ARG A 69 4.14 1.71 -8.25
CA ARG A 69 4.71 0.39 -8.52
C ARG A 69 6.23 0.34 -8.59
N ASP A 70 6.90 1.41 -9.00
CA ASP A 70 8.35 1.38 -9.23
C ASP A 70 9.16 1.44 -7.90
N LEU A 71 8.70 2.17 -6.87
CA LEU A 71 9.46 2.39 -5.63
C LEU A 71 8.72 2.06 -4.32
N LEU A 72 7.40 1.80 -4.36
CA LEU A 72 6.58 1.63 -3.16
C LEU A 72 6.28 0.17 -2.73
N PRO A 73 6.04 -0.80 -3.62
CA PRO A 73 5.52 -2.12 -3.24
C PRO A 73 6.43 -2.94 -2.36
N ASP A 74 7.75 -2.95 -2.61
CA ASP A 74 8.67 -3.93 -2.02
C ASP A 74 9.54 -3.34 -0.91
N ARG A 75 9.04 -2.30 -0.24
CA ARG A 75 9.82 -1.60 0.79
C ARG A 75 9.88 -2.40 2.09
N VAL A 76 11.11 -2.74 2.47
CA VAL A 76 11.41 -3.40 3.73
C VAL A 76 11.74 -2.41 4.85
N VAL A 77 11.60 -2.89 6.09
CA VAL A 77 12.08 -2.23 7.31
C VAL A 77 12.95 -3.19 8.10
N MET A 78 13.85 -2.64 8.92
CA MET A 78 14.68 -3.43 9.83
C MET A 78 13.91 -3.65 11.13
N GLU A 79 13.58 -4.90 11.43
CA GLU A 79 12.96 -5.33 12.68
C GLU A 79 13.82 -6.45 13.29
N ASP A 80 14.30 -6.27 14.51
CA ASP A 80 15.12 -7.25 15.24
C ASP A 80 16.31 -7.82 14.44
N GLY A 81 16.98 -6.96 13.66
CA GLY A 81 18.12 -7.33 12.82
C GLY A 81 17.75 -8.08 11.53
N LYS A 82 16.46 -8.17 11.19
CA LYS A 82 15.96 -8.79 9.96
C LYS A 82 15.25 -7.77 9.08
N TRP A 83 15.43 -7.91 7.77
CA TRP A 83 14.66 -7.16 6.79
C TRP A 83 13.29 -7.80 6.64
N VAL A 84 12.25 -7.07 7.05
CA VAL A 84 10.86 -7.52 6.99
C VAL A 84 10.09 -6.60 6.04
N HIS A 85 9.28 -7.19 5.16
CA HIS A 85 8.35 -6.42 4.35
C HIS A 85 7.20 -5.92 5.23
N ARG A 86 6.95 -4.61 5.18
CA ARG A 86 5.82 -3.97 5.84
C ARG A 86 5.19 -3.00 4.88
N VAL A 87 3.90 -3.12 4.62
CA VAL A 87 3.15 -2.16 3.79
C VAL A 87 3.08 -0.83 4.52
N LEU A 88 2.57 -0.88 5.76
CA LEU A 88 2.40 0.25 6.66
C LEU A 88 3.57 0.33 7.63
N ALA A 89 4.52 1.22 7.34
CA ALA A 89 5.63 1.46 8.25
C ALA A 89 6.19 2.87 8.10
N PHE A 90 6.71 3.42 9.19
CA PHE A 90 7.46 4.67 9.16
C PHE A 90 8.80 4.46 8.44
N ARG A 91 9.05 5.23 7.39
CA ARG A 91 10.21 5.01 6.51
C ARG A 91 11.42 5.86 6.91
N MET A 92 12.62 5.33 6.70
CA MET A 92 13.86 6.00 7.12
C MET A 92 14.10 7.35 6.44
N TYR A 93 13.65 7.54 5.19
CA TYR A 93 13.77 8.84 4.51
C TYR A 93 12.96 9.95 5.20
N LEU A 94 11.99 9.61 6.06
CA LEU A 94 11.26 10.59 6.88
C LEU A 94 12.05 11.02 8.12
N ARG A 95 13.12 10.29 8.50
CA ARG A 95 14.03 10.66 9.59
C ARG A 95 15.12 11.65 9.18
N VAL A 96 15.20 12.00 7.89
CA VAL A 96 16.18 12.98 7.42
C VAL A 96 15.94 14.32 8.11
N TRP A 97 16.98 14.80 8.80
CA TRP A 97 16.92 15.99 9.65
C TRP A 97 16.56 17.25 8.86
N ASN A 98 17.22 17.46 7.71
CA ASN A 98 16.97 18.62 6.87
C ASN A 98 15.60 18.50 6.19
N ASN A 99 14.70 19.44 6.47
CA ASN A 99 13.35 19.44 5.92
C ASN A 99 13.32 19.42 4.38
N LYS A 100 14.18 20.20 3.71
CA LYS A 100 14.22 20.25 2.25
C LYS A 100 14.62 18.91 1.64
N HIS A 101 15.57 18.22 2.26
CA HIS A 101 16.02 16.90 1.79
C HIS A 101 14.95 15.83 2.02
N ARG A 102 14.30 15.84 3.19
CA ARG A 102 13.18 14.94 3.49
C ARG A 102 12.04 15.10 2.50
N VAL A 103 11.67 16.35 2.18
CA VAL A 103 10.66 16.64 1.15
C VAL A 103 11.13 16.13 -0.20
N ALA A 104 12.35 16.46 -0.64
CA ALA A 104 12.89 16.00 -1.92
C ALA A 104 12.88 14.46 -2.06
N LEU A 105 13.30 13.73 -1.01
CA LEU A 105 13.26 12.26 -0.99
C LEU A 105 11.83 11.72 -1.02
N THR A 106 10.90 12.37 -0.33
CA THR A 106 9.49 11.99 -0.36
C THR A 106 8.91 12.16 -1.77
N HIS A 107 9.24 13.26 -2.45
CA HIS A 107 8.89 13.46 -3.87
C HIS A 107 9.59 12.45 -4.79
N ALA A 108 10.84 12.08 -4.51
CA ALA A 108 11.57 11.05 -5.24
C ALA A 108 10.84 9.69 -5.17
N VAL A 109 10.43 9.30 -3.97
CA VAL A 109 9.75 8.02 -3.70
C VAL A 109 8.31 8.02 -4.22
N LEU A 110 7.54 9.08 -3.97
CA LEU A 110 6.12 9.17 -4.32
C LEU A 110 5.84 9.67 -5.74
N SER A 111 6.83 9.65 -6.64
CA SER A 111 6.67 10.11 -8.03
C SER A 111 6.19 11.56 -8.15
N GLY A 112 6.62 12.42 -7.23
CA GLY A 112 6.34 13.85 -7.17
C GLY A 112 7.46 14.72 -7.75
N HIS A 113 8.42 14.14 -8.48
CA HIS A 113 9.65 14.78 -8.94
C HIS A 113 9.61 15.22 -10.40
N ALA A 114 10.56 16.08 -10.81
CA ALA A 114 10.62 16.66 -12.16
C ALA A 114 11.45 15.85 -13.19
N LEU A 115 11.80 14.60 -12.87
CA LEU A 115 12.49 13.69 -13.80
C LEU A 115 11.56 13.18 -14.91
N ALA A 116 12.14 12.73 -16.02
CA ALA A 116 11.43 12.36 -17.25
C ALA A 116 10.44 11.23 -17.02
N MET A 117 10.77 10.28 -16.15
CA MET A 117 9.87 9.19 -15.74
C MET A 117 8.49 9.70 -15.33
N GLU A 118 8.43 10.85 -14.66
CA GLU A 118 7.16 11.48 -14.29
C GLU A 118 6.74 12.63 -15.19
N ARG A 119 7.62 13.57 -15.52
CA ARG A 119 7.24 14.72 -16.36
C ARG A 119 6.75 14.33 -17.75
N MET A 120 7.25 13.23 -18.32
CA MET A 120 6.83 12.76 -19.64
C MET A 120 5.73 11.71 -19.59
N ARG A 121 5.26 11.33 -18.38
CA ARG A 121 4.08 10.50 -18.19
C ARG A 121 2.80 11.28 -18.43
N TRP A 122 2.79 12.58 -18.12
CA TRP A 122 1.61 13.42 -18.25
C TRP A 122 1.38 13.83 -19.70
N SER A 123 0.12 13.81 -20.12
CA SER A 123 -0.30 14.51 -21.33
C SER A 123 -0.49 15.98 -20.99
N GLU A 124 0.26 16.86 -21.65
CA GLU A 124 0.10 18.31 -21.53
C GLU A 124 -0.44 18.85 -22.86
N ARG A 125 -0.90 20.11 -22.89
CA ARG A 125 -1.36 20.74 -24.13
C ARG A 125 -0.23 20.69 -25.17
N TYR A 126 -0.51 20.09 -26.33
CA TYR A 126 0.47 19.85 -27.41
C TYR A 126 1.61 18.88 -27.11
N LYS A 127 1.52 18.11 -26.01
CA LYS A 127 2.54 17.13 -25.64
C LYS A 127 1.91 15.79 -25.27
N PRO A 128 1.94 14.79 -26.17
CA PRO A 128 1.44 13.47 -25.85
C PRO A 128 2.33 12.80 -24.80
N GLN A 129 1.79 11.77 -24.15
CA GLN A 129 2.58 10.94 -23.23
C GLN A 129 3.71 10.26 -23.99
N VAL A 130 4.90 10.27 -23.40
CA VAL A 130 6.07 9.58 -23.96
C VAL A 130 6.12 8.15 -23.40
N PRO A 131 6.27 7.11 -24.25
CA PRO A 131 6.45 5.74 -23.78
C PRO A 131 7.62 5.62 -22.79
N LYS A 132 7.49 4.78 -21.74
CA LYS A 132 8.52 4.62 -20.68
C LYS A 132 9.92 4.43 -21.26
N LYS A 133 10.06 3.54 -22.26
CA LYS A 133 11.33 3.25 -22.96
C LYS A 133 12.03 4.46 -23.61
N TRP A 134 11.35 5.59 -23.81
CA TRP A 134 11.90 6.78 -24.45
C TRP A 134 12.17 7.92 -23.46
N ARG A 135 11.89 7.71 -22.16
CA ARG A 135 12.11 8.70 -21.10
C ARG A 135 13.56 8.67 -20.63
N LEU A 136 14.48 8.95 -21.54
CA LEU A 136 15.92 8.89 -21.30
C LEU A 136 16.39 9.95 -20.29
N CYS A 137 17.44 9.61 -19.55
CA CYS A 137 18.13 10.46 -18.59
C CYS A 137 18.72 11.70 -19.26
N ARG A 138 18.46 12.90 -18.73
CA ARG A 138 19.02 14.13 -19.30
C ARG A 138 20.53 14.26 -19.11
N PHE A 139 21.07 13.52 -18.13
CA PHE A 139 22.49 13.55 -17.78
C PHE A 139 23.30 12.64 -18.71
N CYS A 140 23.04 11.33 -18.72
CA CYS A 140 23.79 10.36 -19.54
C CYS A 140 23.17 10.05 -20.91
N LYS A 141 21.87 10.29 -21.10
CA LYS A 141 21.09 9.98 -22.33
C LYS A 141 21.04 8.50 -22.73
N ASP A 142 21.47 7.61 -21.85
CA ASP A 142 21.59 6.18 -22.14
C ASP A 142 20.55 5.32 -21.39
N HIS A 143 20.27 5.67 -20.13
CA HIS A 143 19.32 4.95 -19.28
C HIS A 143 18.01 5.74 -19.05
N LEU A 144 17.00 5.11 -18.44
CA LEU A 144 15.76 5.78 -18.06
C LEU A 144 15.99 6.83 -16.95
N GLU A 145 15.34 7.98 -17.04
CA GLU A 145 15.42 9.03 -16.01
C GLU A 145 14.49 8.76 -14.82
N ASP A 146 14.78 7.72 -14.05
CA ASP A 146 14.16 7.49 -12.74
C ASP A 146 14.97 8.11 -11.59
N ALA A 147 14.38 8.15 -10.40
CA ALA A 147 15.00 8.75 -9.22
C ALA A 147 16.26 8.00 -8.77
N ILE A 148 16.32 6.67 -8.92
CA ILE A 148 17.48 5.88 -8.49
C ILE A 148 18.67 6.18 -9.41
N HIS A 149 18.45 6.10 -10.72
CA HIS A 149 19.47 6.35 -11.72
C HIS A 149 20.01 7.78 -11.60
N ALA A 150 19.12 8.78 -11.61
CA ALA A 150 19.49 10.19 -11.58
C ALA A 150 20.25 10.60 -10.29
N MET A 151 19.99 9.94 -9.15
CA MET A 151 20.59 10.33 -7.87
C MET A 151 21.80 9.48 -7.47
N PHE A 152 21.88 8.21 -7.89
CA PHE A 152 22.85 7.26 -7.34
C PHE A 152 23.70 6.50 -8.37
N VAL A 153 23.35 6.53 -9.67
CA VAL A 153 24.00 5.66 -10.67
C VAL A 153 24.61 6.43 -11.85
N CYS A 154 23.97 7.51 -12.28
CA CYS A 154 24.21 8.17 -13.58
C CYS A 154 25.68 8.48 -13.90
#